data_AF-A0A8P4KAE6-F1
#
_entry.id   AF-A0A8P4KAE6-F1
#
_cell.length_a   1.000
_cell.length_b   1.000
_cell.length_c   1.000
_cell.angle_alpha   90.00
_cell.angle_beta   90.00
_cell.angle_gamma   90.00
#
_symmetry.space_group_name_H-M   'P 1'
#
loop_
_entity.id
_entity.type
_entity.pdbx_description
1 polymer ?
#
loop_
_entity_poly.entity_id
_entity_poly.type
_entity_poly.pdbx_seq_one_letter_code
_entity_poly.pdbx_strand_id
1 'polypeptide(L)'
;MDGSVELDQQFLSCRSSTMGKKSRVKTQKSGTGASAVVSPKEMMNLISELLQKCSSAAPSTGKEWEEYIQIKGLVEKIRKKQKGMSIVFEGSRDDYYPDLMSWAQENRASCDGFTVTNFGTEGYGLRATRDIKADELFLWIPRKMLMTVESAQNSILGPLYSQDRILQAMGNVTLAFHLLCERSNPASFWLPYIRSLPQEYDTPLYYQQDEVQLLLGTQAVLDILSQYKNTARQYAYFYKLVQTHPAASKLPLKDNFTFDDYRWAVSSVMTRQNQIPTEDGSRVTLALIPLWDMCNHTNGLITTGYNLEDDRCECVALQDYKENEQIYIFYGTRSNAEFVIHNGFFFQDNAHDRVKIKLGVSKSERLYAMKAEVLARAGIPASCIFALHCNEPPISAQLLAFLRVFCMTEEELKDYLLGDRAINKIFTLGNSEFPVSWENEIKLWTFLETRAALLLKTYKTTSEEDRSMLEKPDLSLHSRVAIQLRLAEKQILEKASASGRAKRLHFQKKLEEGAPLPLYEENDIALLENTDADAKLPIILRKLEEVEEGQEIQVEEHSHLLNGEKAMYEMGMEANGQEEDQEKVSRDVNSALDLIGSSTQKGQREVANLSASRTEDNPKENSE
;
A
#
# COMPACT_ATOMS: atom_id res chain seq x y z
N MET A 1 32.48 -26.68 -52.12
CA MET A 1 32.84 -26.13 -53.45
C MET A 1 32.46 -24.67 -53.41
N ASP A 2 33.23 -23.86 -52.68
CA ASP A 2 34.47 -23.17 -53.11
C ASP A 2 34.17 -21.93 -53.95
N GLY A 3 34.74 -20.78 -53.53
CA GLY A 3 34.96 -19.66 -54.44
C GLY A 3 34.90 -18.26 -53.82
N SER A 4 35.87 -17.91 -53.00
CA SER A 4 36.26 -16.55 -52.60
C SER A 4 36.85 -15.76 -53.78
N VAL A 5 36.67 -14.43 -53.85
CA VAL A 5 37.66 -13.47 -54.42
C VAL A 5 37.51 -12.08 -53.77
N GLU A 6 38.55 -11.63 -53.07
CA GLU A 6 38.88 -10.23 -52.72
C GLU A 6 39.45 -9.48 -53.93
N LEU A 7 39.37 -8.14 -53.96
CA LEU A 7 40.43 -7.30 -54.54
C LEU A 7 40.35 -5.83 -54.09
N ASP A 8 41.54 -5.24 -54.08
CA ASP A 8 42.08 -4.16 -53.26
C ASP A 8 42.07 -2.73 -53.89
N GLN A 9 42.16 -1.75 -52.97
CA GLN A 9 42.99 -0.51 -52.95
C GLN A 9 43.05 0.57 -54.06
N GLN A 10 42.81 1.81 -53.57
CA GLN A 10 43.59 3.06 -53.67
C GLN A 10 43.95 3.73 -55.03
N PHE A 11 43.62 5.02 -55.14
CA PHE A 11 44.49 6.03 -55.78
C PHE A 11 44.38 7.41 -55.10
N LEU A 12 45.53 8.10 -55.08
CA LEU A 12 45.89 9.30 -54.31
C LEU A 12 45.79 10.61 -55.11
N SER A 13 45.55 11.70 -54.37
CA SER A 13 46.20 13.03 -54.44
C SER A 13 45.98 13.98 -55.64
N CYS A 14 45.52 15.20 -55.32
CA CYS A 14 46.12 16.41 -55.88
C CYS A 14 46.10 17.57 -54.85
N ARG A 15 47.28 18.14 -54.55
CA ARG A 15 47.47 19.38 -53.76
C ARG A 15 47.70 20.58 -54.69
N SER A 16 47.21 21.75 -54.32
CA SER A 16 47.75 23.05 -54.74
C SER A 16 47.38 24.13 -53.72
N SER A 17 48.33 25.02 -53.45
CA SER A 17 48.42 25.99 -52.38
C SER A 17 48.28 27.43 -52.88
N THR A 18 47.60 28.31 -52.13
CA THR A 18 47.89 29.76 -52.10
C THR A 18 47.37 30.40 -50.80
N MET A 19 48.18 31.27 -50.19
CA MET A 19 47.92 31.99 -48.94
C MET A 19 47.12 33.29 -49.15
N GLY A 20 46.23 33.60 -48.18
CA GLY A 20 46.17 34.94 -47.57
C GLY A 20 44.90 35.78 -47.79
N LYS A 21 44.00 35.81 -46.79
CA LYS A 21 43.57 37.01 -46.05
C LYS A 21 42.63 36.64 -44.89
N LYS A 22 42.91 37.23 -43.73
CA LYS A 22 42.28 36.99 -42.42
C LYS A 22 40.82 37.48 -42.41
N SER A 23 39.89 36.63 -41.98
CA SER A 23 38.63 37.07 -41.37
C SER A 23 38.33 36.23 -40.14
N ARG A 24 38.12 36.91 -39.02
CA ARG A 24 38.05 36.35 -37.66
C ARG A 24 36.61 35.96 -37.37
N VAL A 25 36.25 34.69 -37.61
CA VAL A 25 34.98 34.11 -37.15
C VAL A 25 35.26 33.30 -35.90
N LYS A 26 34.69 33.73 -34.77
CA LYS A 26 34.70 33.01 -33.49
C LYS A 26 33.87 31.73 -33.64
N THR A 27 34.52 30.58 -33.66
CA THR A 27 33.88 29.28 -33.47
C THR A 27 33.55 29.14 -31.99
N GLN A 28 32.27 29.21 -31.63
CA GLN A 28 31.78 28.83 -30.31
C GLN A 28 31.99 27.32 -30.14
N LYS A 29 32.90 26.93 -29.25
CA LYS A 29 32.86 25.62 -28.60
C LYS A 29 31.60 25.60 -27.73
N SER A 30 30.64 24.71 -28.02
CA SER A 30 29.55 24.41 -27.12
C SER A 30 30.13 23.72 -25.88
N GLY A 31 30.36 24.51 -24.83
CA GLY A 31 30.78 24.00 -23.54
C GLY A 31 29.68 23.12 -22.94
N THR A 32 30.03 21.89 -22.61
CA THR A 32 29.38 21.11 -21.57
C THR A 32 29.28 21.99 -20.31
N GLY A 33 28.06 22.33 -19.92
CA GLY A 33 27.80 23.12 -18.72
C GLY A 33 28.30 22.37 -17.49
N ALA A 34 29.38 22.87 -16.89
CA ALA A 34 29.76 22.47 -15.54
C ALA A 34 28.61 22.87 -14.60
N SER A 35 27.94 21.89 -14.01
CA SER A 35 26.95 22.14 -12.95
C SER A 35 27.66 22.88 -11.82
N ALA A 36 27.22 24.10 -11.52
CA ALA A 36 27.78 24.89 -10.44
C ALA A 36 27.67 24.08 -9.13
N VAL A 37 28.80 23.82 -8.47
CA VAL A 37 28.84 23.09 -7.19
C VAL A 37 27.95 23.84 -6.20
N VAL A 38 26.79 23.27 -5.89
CA VAL A 38 25.83 23.84 -4.96
C VAL A 38 26.41 23.83 -3.56
N SER A 39 26.32 24.96 -2.85
CA SER A 39 26.83 25.01 -1.48
C SER A 39 26.04 24.07 -0.57
N PRO A 40 26.69 23.36 0.38
CA PRO A 40 25.98 22.50 1.33
C PRO A 40 24.87 23.24 2.10
N LYS A 41 25.05 24.54 2.35
CA LYS A 41 24.05 25.41 2.99
C LYS A 41 22.80 25.59 2.12
N GLU A 42 22.97 25.81 0.82
CA GLU A 42 21.84 25.93 -0.10
C GLU A 42 21.05 24.61 -0.18
N MET A 43 21.75 23.47 -0.23
CA MET A 43 21.10 22.16 -0.22
C MET A 43 20.30 21.94 1.08
N MET A 44 20.90 22.22 2.24
CA MET A 44 20.20 22.10 3.53
C MET A 44 18.95 22.99 3.63
N ASN A 45 18.95 24.17 3.01
CA ASN A 45 17.77 25.03 2.94
C ASN A 45 16.65 24.39 2.13
N LEU A 46 16.95 23.86 0.94
CA LEU A 46 15.96 23.16 0.10
C LEU A 46 15.40 21.91 0.80
N ILE A 47 16.26 21.16 1.49
CA ILE A 47 15.86 19.99 2.28
C ILE A 47 14.93 20.39 3.43
N SER A 48 15.22 21.50 4.11
CA SER A 48 14.37 22.01 5.19
C SER A 48 13.01 22.48 4.68
N GLU A 49 12.98 23.16 3.52
CA GLU A 49 11.75 23.55 2.82
C GLU A 49 10.91 22.33 2.43
N LEU A 50 11.55 21.30 1.86
CA LEU A 50 10.89 20.05 1.48
C LEU A 50 10.30 19.33 2.71
N LEU A 51 11.07 19.23 3.80
CA LEU A 51 10.62 18.60 5.04
C LEU A 51 9.41 19.33 5.63
N GLN A 52 9.47 20.67 5.70
CA GLN A 52 8.36 21.48 6.18
C GLN A 52 7.12 21.29 5.31
N LYS A 53 7.29 21.30 3.98
CA LYS A 53 6.18 21.12 3.04
C LYS A 53 5.54 19.75 3.14
N CYS A 54 6.33 18.68 3.31
CA CYS A 54 5.78 17.33 3.39
C CYS A 54 5.23 16.96 4.78
N SER A 55 5.58 17.74 5.81
CA SER A 55 5.10 17.56 7.20
C SER A 55 3.90 18.45 7.54
N SER A 56 3.45 19.32 6.64
CA SER A 56 2.21 20.07 6.84
C SER A 56 1.01 19.13 6.88
N ALA A 57 -0.02 19.54 7.62
CA ALA A 57 -1.29 18.85 7.68
C ALA A 57 -1.82 18.50 6.27
N ALA A 58 -2.59 17.42 6.19
CA ALA A 58 -3.21 17.02 4.93
C ALA A 58 -3.96 18.21 4.31
N PRO A 59 -3.80 18.46 3.00
CA PRO A 59 -4.47 19.57 2.35
C PRO A 59 -5.99 19.37 2.42
N SER A 60 -6.74 20.46 2.28
CA SER A 60 -8.20 20.36 2.12
C SER A 60 -8.54 19.47 0.93
N THR A 61 -9.61 18.68 1.05
CA THR A 61 -10.08 17.78 -0.02
C THR A 61 -10.14 18.49 -1.37
N GLY A 62 -9.52 17.88 -2.40
CA GLY A 62 -9.44 18.42 -3.75
C GLY A 62 -8.15 19.20 -4.05
N LYS A 63 -7.30 19.48 -3.05
CA LYS A 63 -6.00 20.16 -3.24
C LYS A 63 -4.79 19.21 -3.21
N GLU A 64 -5.00 17.91 -3.13
CA GLU A 64 -3.94 16.89 -3.06
C GLU A 64 -3.05 16.95 -4.32
N TRP A 65 -3.64 17.17 -5.50
CA TRP A 65 -2.90 17.30 -6.75
C TRP A 65 -2.00 18.53 -6.76
N GLU A 66 -2.51 19.69 -6.33
CA GLU A 66 -1.72 20.92 -6.26
C GLU A 66 -0.54 20.78 -5.28
N GLU A 67 -0.77 20.13 -4.14
CA GLU A 67 0.29 19.80 -3.18
C GLU A 67 1.34 18.87 -3.82
N TYR A 68 0.91 17.82 -4.51
CA TYR A 68 1.82 16.91 -5.22
C TYR A 68 2.70 17.64 -6.24
N ILE A 69 2.13 18.53 -7.06
CA ILE A 69 2.92 19.32 -8.02
C ILE A 69 3.96 20.19 -7.32
N GLN A 70 3.61 20.81 -6.20
CA GLN A 70 4.55 21.63 -5.42
C GLN A 70 5.69 20.78 -4.83
N ILE A 71 5.37 19.62 -4.25
CA ILE A 71 6.37 18.69 -3.70
C ILE A 71 7.26 18.15 -4.82
N LYS A 72 6.69 17.70 -5.94
CA LYS A 72 7.43 17.23 -7.12
C LYS A 72 8.36 18.31 -7.65
N GLY A 73 7.90 19.56 -7.74
CA GLY A 73 8.73 20.70 -8.15
C GLY A 73 9.94 20.93 -7.24
N LEU A 74 9.77 20.84 -5.92
CA LEU A 74 10.87 20.94 -4.96
C LEU A 74 11.85 19.76 -5.07
N VAL A 75 11.34 18.54 -5.18
CA VAL A 75 12.15 17.34 -5.37
C VAL A 75 12.98 17.44 -6.65
N GLU A 76 12.39 17.82 -7.78
CA GLU A 76 13.12 17.98 -9.04
C GLU A 76 14.18 19.10 -8.97
N LYS A 77 13.91 20.18 -8.22
CA LYS A 77 14.91 21.23 -7.95
C LYS A 77 16.10 20.70 -7.15
N ILE A 78 15.86 19.82 -6.18
CA ILE A 78 16.91 19.13 -5.41
C ILE A 78 17.68 18.15 -6.31
N ARG A 79 16.98 17.29 -7.05
CA ARG A 79 17.59 16.28 -7.94
C ARG A 79 18.50 16.91 -9.00
N LYS A 80 18.09 18.01 -9.64
CA LYS A 80 18.92 18.75 -10.61
C LYS A 80 20.22 19.32 -10.03
N LYS A 81 20.31 19.45 -8.70
CA LYS A 81 21.48 19.93 -7.96
C LYS A 81 22.34 18.79 -7.39
N GLN A 82 21.91 17.54 -7.58
CA GLN A 82 22.60 16.32 -7.17
C GLN A 82 23.16 15.60 -8.39
N LYS A 83 24.00 14.58 -8.17
CA LYS A 83 24.67 13.81 -9.24
C LYS A 83 23.92 12.53 -9.65
N GLY A 84 22.66 12.36 -9.23
CA GLY A 84 21.92 11.10 -9.39
C GLY A 84 22.31 10.07 -8.33
N MET A 85 22.32 8.78 -8.70
CA MET A 85 22.79 7.69 -7.84
C MET A 85 24.26 7.91 -7.42
N SER A 86 24.54 7.77 -6.13
CA SER A 86 25.88 7.99 -5.57
C SER A 86 26.87 6.91 -5.96
N ILE A 87 26.41 5.65 -6.04
CA ILE A 87 27.21 4.50 -6.45
C ILE A 87 26.59 3.90 -7.71
N VAL A 88 27.36 3.91 -8.79
CA VAL A 88 27.04 3.27 -10.07
C VAL A 88 28.11 2.22 -10.33
N PHE A 89 27.70 0.99 -10.62
CA PHE A 89 28.60 -0.09 -10.96
C PHE A 89 28.93 -0.07 -12.45
N GLU A 90 30.14 -0.47 -12.83
CA GLU A 90 30.55 -0.54 -14.24
C GLU A 90 29.89 -1.74 -14.94
N GLY A 91 29.74 -1.73 -16.26
CA GLY A 91 29.14 -2.85 -16.99
C GLY A 91 27.61 -2.94 -16.86
N SER A 92 27.08 -4.06 -17.35
CA SER A 92 25.65 -4.36 -17.40
C SER A 92 25.23 -5.22 -16.20
N ARG A 93 23.92 -5.30 -15.95
CA ARG A 93 23.38 -6.15 -14.88
C ARG A 93 23.70 -7.64 -15.11
N ASP A 94 23.78 -8.06 -16.37
CA ASP A 94 24.09 -9.44 -16.78
C ASP A 94 25.45 -9.91 -16.32
N ASP A 95 26.42 -8.99 -16.29
CA ASP A 95 27.81 -9.28 -15.93
C ASP A 95 27.93 -9.74 -14.46
N TYR A 96 26.91 -9.48 -13.63
CA TYR A 96 26.92 -9.77 -12.19
C TYR A 96 26.17 -11.04 -11.77
N TYR A 97 25.40 -11.68 -12.65
CA TYR A 97 24.69 -12.91 -12.29
C TYR A 97 25.61 -14.13 -12.05
N PRO A 98 26.74 -14.31 -12.77
CA PRO A 98 27.69 -15.37 -12.42
C PRO A 98 28.23 -15.22 -11.00
N ASP A 99 28.55 -14.00 -10.56
CA ASP A 99 29.01 -13.71 -9.21
C ASP A 99 27.91 -14.01 -8.17
N LEU A 100 26.66 -13.66 -8.47
CA LEU A 100 25.50 -13.99 -7.62
C LEU A 100 25.36 -15.50 -7.42
N MET A 101 25.43 -16.28 -8.51
CA MET A 101 25.30 -17.74 -8.46
C MET A 101 26.48 -18.39 -7.72
N SER A 102 27.72 -17.92 -7.94
CA SER A 102 28.89 -18.40 -7.20
C SER A 102 28.75 -18.12 -5.70
N TRP A 103 28.35 -16.89 -5.33
CA TRP A 103 28.13 -16.51 -3.93
C TRP A 103 27.00 -17.30 -3.27
N ALA A 104 25.92 -17.60 -4.01
CA ALA A 104 24.84 -18.45 -3.54
C ALA A 104 25.34 -19.89 -3.26
N GLN A 105 26.15 -20.45 -4.17
CA GLN A 105 26.73 -21.77 -4.02
C GLN A 105 27.68 -21.85 -2.81
N GLU A 106 28.54 -20.84 -2.62
CA GLU A 106 29.44 -20.73 -1.47
C GLU A 106 28.69 -20.67 -0.13
N ASN A 107 27.48 -20.09 -0.13
CA ASN A 107 26.61 -20.01 1.05
C ASN A 107 25.58 -21.15 1.13
N ARG A 108 25.72 -22.21 0.30
CA ARG A 108 24.89 -23.43 0.31
C ARG A 108 23.42 -23.21 -0.05
N ALA A 109 23.11 -22.17 -0.81
CA ALA A 109 21.81 -22.05 -1.48
C ALA A 109 21.73 -23.00 -2.67
N SER A 110 20.51 -23.36 -3.06
CA SER A 110 20.24 -24.06 -4.31
C SER A 110 20.72 -23.23 -5.49
N CYS A 111 21.52 -23.83 -6.38
CA CYS A 111 22.03 -23.17 -7.59
C CYS A 111 21.86 -24.04 -8.84
N ASP A 112 21.20 -25.20 -8.72
CA ASP A 112 21.03 -26.18 -9.78
C ASP A 112 19.60 -26.19 -10.32
N GLY A 113 19.44 -26.43 -11.61
CA GLY A 113 18.13 -26.58 -12.25
C GLY A 113 17.49 -25.29 -12.75
N PHE A 114 18.14 -24.13 -12.59
CA PHE A 114 17.69 -22.86 -13.15
C PHE A 114 18.86 -21.91 -13.46
N THR A 115 18.57 -20.87 -14.24
CA THR A 115 19.51 -19.79 -14.56
C THR A 115 18.77 -18.45 -14.68
N VAL A 116 19.44 -17.34 -14.41
CA VAL A 116 18.84 -16.01 -14.59
C VAL A 116 18.78 -15.68 -16.08
N THR A 117 17.63 -15.21 -16.57
CA THR A 117 17.41 -14.89 -17.98
C THR A 117 16.57 -13.62 -18.10
N ASN A 118 16.82 -12.82 -19.14
CA ASN A 118 15.97 -11.68 -19.49
C ASN A 118 14.81 -12.13 -20.39
N PHE A 119 13.58 -11.89 -19.95
CA PHE A 119 12.33 -12.24 -20.65
C PHE A 119 11.70 -11.04 -21.38
N GLY A 120 12.46 -9.98 -21.64
CA GLY A 120 11.99 -8.81 -22.36
C GLY A 120 11.11 -7.94 -21.47
N THR A 121 9.79 -7.96 -21.69
CA THR A 121 8.84 -7.06 -21.02
C THR A 121 8.69 -7.31 -19.53
N GLU A 122 8.88 -8.55 -19.07
CA GLU A 122 8.85 -8.92 -17.64
C GLU A 122 10.21 -8.68 -16.95
N GLY A 123 11.23 -8.28 -17.72
CA GLY A 123 12.58 -8.11 -17.22
C GLY A 123 13.27 -9.43 -16.91
N TYR A 124 14.10 -9.45 -15.87
CA TYR A 124 14.86 -10.63 -15.48
C TYR A 124 14.03 -11.59 -14.63
N GLY A 125 14.13 -12.87 -14.94
CA GLY A 125 13.46 -13.97 -14.23
C GLY A 125 14.39 -15.18 -14.08
N LEU A 126 13.89 -16.24 -13.42
CA LEU A 126 14.53 -17.55 -13.43
C LEU A 126 13.98 -18.40 -14.57
N ARG A 127 14.87 -19.06 -15.33
CA ARG A 127 14.54 -20.03 -16.37
C ARG A 127 14.98 -21.43 -15.94
N ALA A 128 14.11 -22.43 -16.08
CA ALA A 128 14.45 -23.81 -15.78
C ALA A 128 15.52 -24.35 -16.76
N THR A 129 16.49 -25.11 -16.25
CA THR A 129 17.54 -25.79 -17.05
C THR A 129 17.35 -27.32 -17.08
N ARG A 130 16.25 -27.78 -16.51
CA ARG A 130 15.72 -29.15 -16.57
C ARG A 130 14.22 -29.09 -16.32
N ASP A 131 13.53 -30.21 -16.49
CA ASP A 131 12.16 -30.32 -16.02
C ASP A 131 12.11 -30.25 -14.48
N ILE A 132 11.16 -29.47 -13.96
CA ILE A 132 10.85 -29.30 -12.54
C ILE A 132 9.37 -29.64 -12.36
N LYS A 133 9.06 -30.55 -11.44
CA LYS A 133 7.67 -30.97 -11.18
C LYS A 133 6.99 -30.06 -10.16
N ALA A 134 5.67 -29.90 -10.29
CA ALA A 134 4.86 -29.29 -9.25
C ALA A 134 5.18 -29.92 -7.88
N ASP A 135 5.21 -29.08 -6.84
CA ASP A 135 5.56 -29.44 -5.46
C ASP A 135 7.02 -29.90 -5.23
N GLU A 136 7.87 -29.89 -6.26
CA GLU A 136 9.31 -30.15 -6.11
C GLU A 136 9.99 -28.99 -5.38
N LEU A 137 10.69 -29.28 -4.28
CA LEU A 137 11.59 -28.32 -3.62
C LEU A 137 12.81 -28.08 -4.51
N PHE A 138 12.76 -27.02 -5.33
CA PHE A 138 13.79 -26.68 -6.29
C PHE A 138 14.70 -25.53 -5.84
N LEU A 139 14.23 -24.71 -4.89
CA LEU A 139 14.93 -23.49 -4.47
C LEU A 139 14.89 -23.31 -2.94
N TRP A 140 16.05 -23.11 -2.33
CA TRP A 140 16.19 -22.76 -0.91
C TRP A 140 17.33 -21.76 -0.67
N ILE A 141 17.09 -20.79 0.21
CA ILE A 141 18.00 -19.68 0.53
C ILE A 141 18.26 -19.63 2.04
N PRO A 142 19.48 -19.96 2.52
CA PRO A 142 19.82 -19.88 3.94
C PRO A 142 19.72 -18.45 4.50
N ARG A 143 19.31 -18.30 5.78
CA ARG A 143 19.14 -16.98 6.45
C ARG A 143 20.34 -16.07 6.30
N LYS A 144 21.55 -16.63 6.38
CA LYS A 144 22.81 -15.88 6.27
C LYS A 144 22.88 -14.98 5.02
N MET A 145 22.25 -15.39 3.92
CA MET A 145 22.25 -14.61 2.67
C MET A 145 21.25 -13.45 2.68
N LEU A 146 20.24 -13.48 3.54
CA LEU A 146 19.20 -12.45 3.56
C LEU A 146 19.75 -11.14 4.13
N MET A 147 19.17 -10.03 3.68
CA MET A 147 19.32 -8.73 4.35
C MET A 147 18.07 -8.51 5.19
N THR A 148 18.21 -8.45 6.51
CA THR A 148 17.10 -8.34 7.46
C THR A 148 17.21 -7.08 8.32
N VAL A 149 16.17 -6.79 9.11
CA VAL A 149 16.24 -5.71 10.10
C VAL A 149 17.32 -6.02 11.16
N GLU A 150 17.51 -7.29 11.52
CA GLU A 150 18.56 -7.73 12.45
C GLU A 150 19.96 -7.54 11.86
N SER A 151 20.19 -7.90 10.59
CA SER A 151 21.49 -7.65 9.95
C SER A 151 21.78 -6.15 9.84
N ALA A 152 20.75 -5.32 9.63
CA ALA A 152 20.86 -3.87 9.66
C ALA A 152 21.29 -3.34 11.04
N GLN A 153 20.69 -3.83 12.12
CA GLN A 153 21.05 -3.48 13.50
C GLN A 153 22.50 -3.83 13.83
N ASN A 154 23.00 -4.95 13.29
CA ASN A 154 24.35 -5.44 13.50
C ASN A 154 25.38 -4.85 12.51
N SER A 155 24.96 -3.95 11.62
CA SER A 155 25.81 -3.30 10.62
C SER A 155 26.34 -1.93 11.08
N ILE A 156 27.01 -1.20 10.18
CA ILE A 156 27.42 0.19 10.40
C ILE A 156 26.24 1.14 10.70
N LEU A 157 25.01 0.74 10.33
CA LEU A 157 23.77 1.47 10.63
C LEU A 157 23.34 1.36 12.10
N GLY A 158 23.78 0.33 12.83
CA GLY A 158 23.35 0.02 14.21
C GLY A 158 23.35 1.20 15.20
N PRO A 159 24.44 1.99 15.29
CA PRO A 159 24.49 3.15 16.18
C PRO A 159 23.44 4.24 15.88
N LEU A 160 23.06 4.42 14.62
CA LEU A 160 22.01 5.35 14.23
C LEU A 160 20.63 4.74 14.48
N TYR A 161 20.45 3.47 14.14
CA TYR A 161 19.22 2.71 14.39
C TYR A 161 18.81 2.77 15.87
N SER A 162 19.75 2.60 16.80
CA SER A 162 19.44 2.62 18.24
C SER A 162 18.99 4.00 18.76
N GLN A 163 19.16 5.07 17.98
CA GLN A 163 18.85 6.45 18.38
C GLN A 163 17.71 7.08 17.58
N ASP A 164 17.31 6.48 16.46
CA ASP A 164 16.26 7.01 15.58
C ASP A 164 14.95 6.22 15.70
N ARG A 165 13.86 6.92 16.06
CA ARG A 165 12.54 6.30 16.26
C ARG A 165 11.92 5.79 14.96
N ILE A 166 12.21 6.42 13.82
CA ILE A 166 11.63 6.01 12.53
C ILE A 166 12.28 4.69 12.10
N LEU A 167 13.61 4.55 12.22
CA LEU A 167 14.29 3.29 11.94
C LEU A 167 13.80 2.14 12.84
N GLN A 168 13.55 2.41 14.12
CA GLN A 168 13.02 1.40 15.06
C GLN A 168 11.58 0.97 14.75
N ALA A 169 10.73 1.92 14.37
CA ALA A 169 9.31 1.65 14.10
C ALA A 169 9.05 1.11 12.68
N MET A 170 9.94 1.41 11.73
CA MET A 170 9.71 1.15 10.30
C MET A 170 10.83 0.25 9.72
N GLY A 171 10.65 -1.06 9.84
CA GLY A 171 11.62 -2.05 9.34
C GLY A 171 11.92 -1.94 7.84
N ASN A 172 10.94 -1.54 7.03
CA ASN A 172 11.10 -1.28 5.60
C ASN A 172 12.04 -0.10 5.32
N VAL A 173 11.96 0.98 6.10
CA VAL A 173 12.88 2.11 6.02
C VAL A 173 14.27 1.69 6.47
N THR A 174 14.37 0.89 7.54
CA THR A 174 15.65 0.32 8.01
C THR A 174 16.33 -0.54 6.95
N LEU A 175 15.59 -1.41 6.26
CA LEU A 175 16.12 -2.18 5.13
C LEU A 175 16.62 -1.27 4.00
N ALA A 176 15.93 -0.19 3.68
CA ALA A 176 16.37 0.73 2.64
C ALA A 176 17.70 1.41 2.99
N PHE A 177 17.87 1.83 4.25
CA PHE A 177 19.15 2.37 4.73
C PHE A 177 20.26 1.33 4.79
N HIS A 178 19.94 0.11 5.22
CA HIS A 178 20.89 -0.99 5.24
C HIS A 178 21.40 -1.28 3.83
N LEU A 179 20.49 -1.39 2.86
CA LEU A 179 20.81 -1.60 1.45
C LEU A 179 21.74 -0.51 0.90
N LEU A 180 21.49 0.77 1.21
CA LEU A 180 22.35 1.87 0.77
C LEU A 180 23.74 1.86 1.43
N CYS A 181 23.82 1.53 2.72
CA CYS A 181 25.09 1.43 3.43
C CYS A 181 25.94 0.30 2.86
N GLU A 182 25.35 -0.88 2.65
CA GLU A 182 26.03 -2.03 2.07
C GLU A 182 26.40 -1.80 0.60
N ARG A 183 25.54 -1.12 -0.18
CA ARG A 183 25.85 -0.72 -1.57
C ARG A 183 27.11 0.14 -1.66
N SER A 184 27.34 0.97 -0.66
CA SER A 184 28.50 1.87 -0.62
C SER A 184 29.76 1.21 -0.08
N ASN A 185 29.69 -0.04 0.37
CA ASN A 185 30.82 -0.80 0.89
C ASN A 185 31.32 -1.80 -0.17
N PRO A 186 32.51 -1.58 -0.78
CA PRO A 186 33.07 -2.50 -1.78
C PRO A 186 33.43 -3.89 -1.24
N ALA A 187 33.50 -4.04 0.08
CA ALA A 187 33.76 -5.31 0.76
C ALA A 187 32.50 -5.89 1.42
N SER A 188 31.31 -5.39 1.05
CA SER A 188 30.05 -5.91 1.60
C SER A 188 29.86 -7.38 1.25
N PHE A 189 29.44 -8.16 2.25
CA PHE A 189 29.06 -9.56 2.06
C PHE A 189 27.92 -9.72 1.03
N TRP A 190 27.00 -8.75 0.97
CA TRP A 190 25.85 -8.76 0.06
C TRP A 190 26.13 -8.08 -1.28
N LEU A 191 27.37 -7.68 -1.57
CA LEU A 191 27.70 -6.99 -2.82
C LEU A 191 27.29 -7.76 -4.09
N PRO A 192 27.43 -9.10 -4.18
CA PRO A 192 26.93 -9.87 -5.34
C PRO A 192 25.42 -9.69 -5.56
N TYR A 193 24.63 -9.74 -4.50
CA TYR A 193 23.19 -9.47 -4.55
C TYR A 193 22.89 -8.02 -4.95
N ILE A 194 23.54 -7.04 -4.31
CA ILE A 194 23.27 -5.62 -4.57
C ILE A 194 23.61 -5.20 -5.99
N ARG A 195 24.67 -5.77 -6.59
CA ARG A 195 25.06 -5.55 -7.99
C ARG A 195 24.06 -6.18 -8.96
N SER A 196 23.42 -7.28 -8.56
CA SER A 196 22.40 -7.97 -9.34
C SER A 196 21.01 -7.30 -9.27
N LEU A 197 20.80 -6.25 -8.48
CA LEU A 197 19.50 -5.55 -8.40
C LEU A 197 19.24 -4.65 -9.63
N PRO A 198 17.96 -4.37 -9.95
CA PRO A 198 17.61 -3.36 -10.95
C PRO A 198 18.21 -1.99 -10.61
N GLN A 199 18.61 -1.22 -11.63
CA GLN A 199 19.09 0.15 -11.44
C GLN A 199 17.93 1.15 -11.37
N GLU A 200 16.79 0.82 -11.99
CA GLU A 200 15.55 1.60 -11.99
C GLU A 200 14.36 0.66 -11.80
N TYR A 201 13.22 1.24 -11.43
CA TYR A 201 11.96 0.54 -11.16
C TYR A 201 10.80 1.32 -11.80
N ASP A 202 9.70 0.63 -12.03
CA ASP A 202 8.49 1.20 -12.62
C ASP A 202 7.43 1.56 -11.54
N THR A 203 7.86 1.78 -10.29
CA THR A 203 6.97 2.30 -9.23
C THR A 203 6.55 3.74 -9.54
N PRO A 204 5.39 4.24 -9.04
CA PRO A 204 4.91 5.60 -9.30
C PRO A 204 5.87 6.74 -8.89
N LEU A 205 6.88 6.45 -8.06
CA LEU A 205 7.99 7.37 -7.76
C LEU A 205 8.84 7.76 -8.99
N TYR A 206 8.77 6.97 -10.07
CA TYR A 206 9.48 7.19 -11.34
C TYR A 206 8.61 7.81 -12.41
N TYR A 207 7.30 7.94 -12.16
CA TYR A 207 6.36 8.47 -13.15
C TYR A 207 6.59 9.97 -13.38
N GLN A 208 6.43 10.36 -14.63
CA GLN A 208 6.32 11.75 -15.03
C GLN A 208 4.98 12.34 -14.57
N GLN A 209 4.90 13.67 -14.57
CA GLN A 209 3.72 14.36 -14.06
C GLN A 209 2.45 14.03 -14.88
N ASP A 210 2.57 14.01 -16.20
CA ASP A 210 1.52 13.65 -17.14
C ASP A 210 1.07 12.19 -17.00
N GLU A 211 2.00 11.27 -16.71
CA GLU A 211 1.69 9.86 -16.45
C GLU A 211 0.81 9.70 -15.19
N VAL A 212 1.13 10.40 -14.09
CA VAL A 212 0.28 10.40 -12.88
C VAL A 212 -1.05 11.14 -13.13
N GLN A 213 -1.05 12.17 -13.99
CA GLN A 213 -2.25 12.93 -14.31
C GLN A 213 -3.35 12.04 -14.95
N LEU A 214 -2.97 10.98 -15.66
CA LEU A 214 -3.91 10.00 -16.24
C LEU A 214 -4.74 9.26 -15.18
N LEU A 215 -4.28 9.22 -13.94
CA LEU A 215 -4.94 8.56 -12.80
C LEU A 215 -5.85 9.51 -12.00
N LEU A 216 -5.92 10.79 -12.34
CA LEU A 216 -6.79 11.73 -11.62
C LEU A 216 -8.27 11.32 -11.73
N GLY A 217 -8.91 11.12 -10.58
CA GLY A 217 -10.30 10.64 -10.47
C GLY A 217 -10.43 9.15 -10.18
N THR A 218 -9.31 8.42 -10.14
CA THR A 218 -9.24 7.01 -9.68
C THR A 218 -9.14 6.92 -8.16
N GLN A 219 -9.27 5.71 -7.62
CA GLN A 219 -9.02 5.47 -6.20
C GLN A 219 -7.52 5.37 -5.90
N ALA A 220 -6.75 4.73 -6.78
CA ALA A 220 -5.31 4.52 -6.60
C ALA A 220 -4.49 5.81 -6.54
N VAL A 221 -4.95 6.90 -7.15
CA VAL A 221 -4.17 8.15 -7.21
C VAL A 221 -3.84 8.70 -5.83
N LEU A 222 -4.75 8.60 -4.85
CA LEU A 222 -4.50 9.12 -3.50
C LEU A 222 -3.33 8.39 -2.82
N ASP A 223 -3.25 7.07 -3.02
CA ASP A 223 -2.16 6.24 -2.49
C ASP A 223 -0.83 6.59 -3.19
N ILE A 224 -0.85 6.90 -4.49
CA ILE A 224 0.33 7.37 -5.26
C ILE A 224 0.82 8.74 -4.76
N LEU A 225 -0.09 9.70 -4.58
CA LEU A 225 0.27 11.03 -4.07
C LEU A 225 0.85 10.93 -2.64
N SER A 226 0.26 10.07 -1.81
CA SER A 226 0.75 9.78 -0.45
C SER A 226 2.14 9.15 -0.48
N GLN A 227 2.37 8.15 -1.33
CA GLN A 227 3.68 7.49 -1.48
C GLN A 227 4.78 8.50 -1.84
N TYR A 228 4.51 9.41 -2.79
CA TYR A 228 5.48 10.44 -3.19
C TYR A 228 5.76 11.42 -2.04
N LYS A 229 4.72 11.90 -1.34
CA LYS A 229 4.86 12.80 -0.19
C LYS A 229 5.63 12.13 0.96
N ASN A 230 5.33 10.86 1.27
CA ASN A 230 5.98 10.09 2.31
C ASN A 230 7.47 9.89 2.01
N THR A 231 7.80 9.48 0.77
CA THR A 231 9.19 9.27 0.33
C THR A 231 9.99 10.58 0.39
N ALA A 232 9.39 11.68 -0.10
CA ALA A 232 10.04 13.00 -0.06
C ALA A 232 10.25 13.50 1.39
N ARG A 233 9.28 13.28 2.27
CA ARG A 233 9.39 13.61 3.70
C ARG A 233 10.52 12.83 4.38
N GLN A 234 10.53 11.52 4.18
CA GLN A 234 11.53 10.62 4.77
C GLN A 234 12.93 10.97 4.26
N TYR A 235 13.10 11.15 2.95
CA TYR A 235 14.36 11.62 2.37
C TYR A 235 14.85 12.91 3.05
N ALA A 236 13.99 13.93 3.14
CA ALA A 236 14.38 15.21 3.72
C ALA A 236 14.72 15.10 5.21
N TYR A 237 13.95 14.29 5.96
CA TYR A 237 14.21 13.98 7.36
C TYR A 237 15.58 13.33 7.54
N PHE A 238 15.82 12.23 6.83
CA PHE A 238 17.06 11.48 6.98
C PHE A 238 18.27 12.20 6.40
N TYR A 239 18.10 13.02 5.36
CA TYR A 239 19.17 13.87 4.87
C TYR A 239 19.65 14.80 5.99
N LYS A 240 18.72 15.48 6.67
CA LYS A 240 19.05 16.32 7.83
C LYS A 240 19.70 15.49 8.94
N LEU A 241 19.12 14.34 9.30
CA LEU A 241 19.64 13.45 10.35
C LEU A 241 21.08 13.01 10.06
N VAL A 242 21.35 12.49 8.87
CA VAL A 242 22.69 12.04 8.45
C VAL A 242 23.68 13.20 8.49
N GLN A 243 23.27 14.40 8.09
CA GLN A 243 24.13 15.59 8.10
C GLN A 243 24.40 16.17 9.50
N THR A 244 23.52 15.99 10.48
CA THR A 244 23.68 16.61 11.81
C THR A 244 23.98 15.64 12.95
N HIS A 245 23.57 14.39 12.86
CA HIS A 245 23.59 13.46 13.99
C HIS A 245 24.98 12.80 14.15
N PRO A 246 25.59 12.78 15.35
CA PRO A 246 26.92 12.21 15.57
C PRO A 246 27.02 10.71 15.22
N ALA A 247 25.96 9.94 15.49
CA ALA A 247 25.92 8.50 15.19
C ALA A 247 25.97 8.19 13.68
N ALA A 248 25.63 9.17 12.83
CA ALA A 248 25.70 9.03 11.38
C ALA A 248 27.09 9.37 10.79
N SER A 249 28.04 9.83 11.61
CA SER A 249 29.35 10.34 11.14
C SER A 249 30.19 9.30 10.38
N LYS A 250 30.02 8.01 10.69
CA LYS A 250 30.73 6.91 10.03
C LYS A 250 29.97 6.33 8.84
N LEU A 251 28.73 6.76 8.59
CA LEU A 251 27.95 6.22 7.49
C LEU A 251 28.49 6.74 6.15
N PRO A 252 28.56 5.89 5.12
CA PRO A 252 28.95 6.34 3.77
C PRO A 252 28.00 7.40 3.21
N LEU A 253 26.74 7.39 3.69
CA LEU A 253 25.70 8.37 3.35
C LEU A 253 26.03 9.80 3.81
N LYS A 254 27.00 9.97 4.71
CA LYS A 254 27.44 11.29 5.18
C LYS A 254 28.00 12.13 4.03
N ASP A 255 28.77 11.48 3.16
CA ASP A 255 29.47 12.14 2.06
C ASP A 255 28.55 12.32 0.86
N ASN A 256 27.77 11.29 0.52
CA ASN A 256 26.83 11.32 -0.59
C ASN A 256 25.53 10.57 -0.24
N PHE A 257 24.43 11.33 -0.13
CA PHE A 257 23.07 10.79 0.00
C PHE A 257 22.11 11.64 -0.82
N THR A 258 21.64 11.08 -1.94
CA THR A 258 20.77 11.80 -2.89
C THR A 258 19.32 11.34 -2.80
N PHE A 259 18.41 12.11 -3.39
CA PHE A 259 17.02 11.67 -3.51
C PHE A 259 16.92 10.41 -4.39
N ASP A 260 17.76 10.29 -5.41
CA ASP A 260 17.78 9.11 -6.28
C ASP A 260 18.25 7.86 -5.53
N ASP A 261 19.24 7.98 -4.64
CA ASP A 261 19.63 6.88 -3.74
C ASP A 261 18.45 6.42 -2.90
N TYR A 262 17.77 7.36 -2.24
CA TYR A 262 16.67 7.01 -1.34
C TYR A 262 15.48 6.42 -2.10
N ARG A 263 15.11 7.03 -3.24
CA ARG A 263 14.06 6.53 -4.13
C ARG A 263 14.38 5.10 -4.60
N TRP A 264 15.60 4.86 -5.07
CA TRP A 264 16.03 3.52 -5.49
C TRP A 264 15.94 2.51 -4.35
N ALA A 265 16.38 2.88 -3.15
CA ALA A 265 16.39 1.98 -2.01
C ALA A 265 14.98 1.61 -1.53
N VAL A 266 14.08 2.59 -1.41
CA VAL A 266 12.69 2.29 -1.00
C VAL A 266 11.95 1.51 -2.09
N SER A 267 12.23 1.77 -3.38
CA SER A 267 11.67 0.98 -4.49
C SER A 267 12.21 -0.45 -4.50
N SER A 268 13.51 -0.65 -4.23
CA SER A 268 14.12 -1.97 -4.05
C SER A 268 13.44 -2.76 -2.94
N VAL A 269 13.21 -2.11 -1.79
CA VAL A 269 12.56 -2.75 -0.64
C VAL A 269 11.10 -3.03 -0.92
N MET A 270 10.30 -2.06 -1.37
CA MET A 270 8.86 -2.29 -1.52
C MET A 270 8.51 -3.35 -2.57
N THR A 271 9.34 -3.47 -3.61
CA THR A 271 9.11 -4.43 -4.71
C THR A 271 9.58 -5.85 -4.37
N ARG A 272 10.43 -6.04 -3.34
CA ARG A 272 11.13 -7.32 -3.06
C ARG A 272 11.16 -7.77 -1.59
N GLN A 273 10.65 -6.97 -0.64
CA GLN A 273 10.65 -7.33 0.78
C GLN A 273 9.65 -8.43 1.11
N ASN A 274 10.01 -9.26 2.09
CA ASN A 274 9.21 -10.37 2.58
C ASN A 274 9.17 -10.35 4.11
N GLN A 275 8.11 -10.91 4.68
CA GLN A 275 8.05 -11.19 6.11
C GLN A 275 8.51 -12.61 6.36
N ILE A 276 9.47 -12.78 7.27
CA ILE A 276 9.96 -14.08 7.72
C ILE A 276 9.96 -14.12 9.25
N PRO A 277 9.90 -15.31 9.87
CA PRO A 277 10.10 -15.40 11.31
C PRO A 277 11.51 -14.97 11.71
N THR A 278 11.66 -14.46 12.93
CA THR A 278 12.97 -14.28 13.58
C THR A 278 13.63 -15.63 13.85
N GLU A 279 14.94 -15.65 14.14
CA GLU A 279 15.70 -16.90 14.39
C GLU A 279 15.10 -17.77 15.50
N ASP A 280 14.48 -17.15 16.51
CA ASP A 280 13.80 -17.80 17.62
C ASP A 280 12.33 -18.16 17.33
N GLY A 281 11.82 -17.82 16.14
CA GLY A 281 10.43 -18.05 15.74
C GLY A 281 9.38 -17.25 16.50
N SER A 282 9.78 -16.33 17.40
CA SER A 282 8.85 -15.63 18.30
C SER A 282 8.16 -14.43 17.65
N ARG A 283 8.79 -13.84 16.63
CA ARG A 283 8.34 -12.61 15.97
C ARG A 283 8.53 -12.73 14.46
N VAL A 284 8.05 -11.73 13.74
CA VAL A 284 8.29 -11.56 12.30
C VAL A 284 9.23 -10.38 12.07
N THR A 285 10.06 -10.49 11.04
CA THR A 285 10.98 -9.45 10.58
C THR A 285 10.87 -9.29 9.07
N LEU A 286 11.30 -8.14 8.56
CA LEU A 286 11.36 -7.89 7.12
C LEU A 286 12.72 -8.31 6.57
N ALA A 287 12.71 -8.94 5.40
CA ALA A 287 13.92 -9.41 4.73
C ALA A 287 13.87 -9.22 3.20
N LEU A 288 15.03 -8.99 2.61
CA LEU A 288 15.30 -9.21 1.19
C LEU A 288 15.91 -10.61 1.03
N ILE A 289 15.41 -11.39 0.08
CA ILE A 289 15.77 -12.80 -0.11
C ILE A 289 16.45 -12.94 -1.49
N PRO A 290 17.80 -12.87 -1.55
CA PRO A 290 18.52 -12.96 -2.81
C PRO A 290 18.21 -14.25 -3.57
N LEU A 291 18.34 -14.19 -4.90
CA LEU A 291 18.10 -15.27 -5.86
C LEU A 291 16.62 -15.67 -5.98
N TRP A 292 15.93 -15.99 -4.88
CA TRP A 292 14.49 -16.27 -4.89
C TRP A 292 13.66 -15.10 -5.37
N ASP A 293 14.02 -13.87 -4.99
CA ASP A 293 13.31 -12.66 -5.43
C ASP A 293 13.47 -12.35 -6.93
N MET A 294 14.24 -13.15 -7.68
CA MET A 294 14.30 -13.11 -9.14
C MET A 294 13.13 -13.84 -9.82
N CYS A 295 12.36 -14.65 -9.11
CA CYS A 295 11.15 -15.26 -9.67
C CYS A 295 10.08 -14.19 -9.95
N ASN A 296 9.50 -14.18 -11.15
CA ASN A 296 8.42 -13.27 -11.51
C ASN A 296 7.04 -13.78 -11.03
N HIS A 297 6.04 -12.91 -11.10
CA HIS A 297 4.68 -13.19 -10.66
C HIS A 297 3.84 -13.95 -11.70
N THR A 298 3.05 -14.93 -11.24
CA THR A 298 1.88 -15.45 -11.96
C THR A 298 0.75 -15.80 -10.97
N ASN A 299 -0.49 -15.97 -11.45
CA ASN A 299 -1.62 -16.43 -10.62
C ASN A 299 -1.34 -17.83 -10.03
N GLY A 300 -1.74 -18.06 -8.77
CA GLY A 300 -1.55 -19.35 -8.12
C GLY A 300 -1.79 -19.30 -6.62
N LEU A 301 -1.09 -20.15 -5.88
CA LEU A 301 -1.07 -20.17 -4.42
C LEU A 301 0.36 -19.93 -3.92
N ILE A 302 0.50 -19.48 -2.67
CA ILE A 302 1.82 -19.27 -2.08
C ILE A 302 2.48 -20.64 -1.86
N THR A 303 3.60 -20.88 -2.55
CA THR A 303 4.40 -22.12 -2.45
C THR A 303 5.79 -21.88 -1.85
N THR A 304 5.99 -20.71 -1.23
CA THR A 304 7.22 -20.37 -0.50
C THR A 304 6.92 -20.30 0.99
N GLY A 305 7.71 -21.01 1.78
CA GLY A 305 7.65 -21.03 3.23
C GLY A 305 9.02 -20.74 3.86
N TYR A 306 9.02 -20.55 5.17
CA TYR A 306 10.25 -20.46 5.95
C TYR A 306 10.41 -21.73 6.79
N ASN A 307 11.51 -22.46 6.59
CA ASN A 307 11.87 -23.61 7.39
C ASN A 307 12.75 -23.15 8.56
N LEU A 308 12.18 -23.16 9.77
CA LEU A 308 12.88 -22.78 11.01
C LEU A 308 13.91 -23.83 11.46
N GLU A 309 13.73 -25.10 11.11
CA GLU A 309 14.64 -26.17 11.52
C GLU A 309 15.98 -26.07 10.76
N ASP A 310 15.91 -25.80 9.46
CA ASP A 310 17.07 -25.62 8.58
C ASP A 310 17.51 -24.15 8.43
N ASP A 311 16.82 -23.22 9.10
CA ASP A 311 17.02 -21.76 9.06
C ASP A 311 17.17 -21.17 7.64
N ARG A 312 16.18 -21.48 6.78
CA ARG A 312 16.20 -21.11 5.35
C ARG A 312 14.81 -20.87 4.78
N CYS A 313 14.74 -20.04 3.74
CA CYS A 313 13.56 -19.95 2.88
C CYS A 313 13.53 -21.16 1.94
N GLU A 314 12.34 -21.75 1.73
CA GLU A 314 12.13 -22.89 0.84
C GLU A 314 10.97 -22.59 -0.12
N CYS A 315 11.18 -22.89 -1.41
CA CYS A 315 10.18 -22.71 -2.45
C CYS A 315 9.99 -24.03 -3.20
N VAL A 316 8.76 -24.53 -3.19
CA VAL A 316 8.34 -25.62 -4.07
C VAL A 316 7.75 -25.05 -5.36
N ALA A 317 7.88 -25.80 -6.44
CA ALA A 317 7.39 -25.35 -7.74
C ALA A 317 5.85 -25.22 -7.73
N LEU A 318 5.35 -24.06 -8.14
CA LEU A 318 3.91 -23.77 -8.21
C LEU A 318 3.17 -24.69 -9.20
N GLN A 319 3.86 -25.11 -10.25
CA GLN A 319 3.36 -25.98 -11.31
C GLN A 319 4.54 -26.69 -11.99
N ASP A 320 4.24 -27.60 -12.91
CA ASP A 320 5.27 -28.20 -13.77
C ASP A 320 5.92 -27.11 -14.63
N TYR A 321 7.26 -27.06 -14.64
CA TYR A 321 8.07 -26.23 -15.52
C TYR A 321 8.97 -27.12 -16.37
N LYS A 322 8.88 -27.01 -17.70
CA LYS A 322 9.79 -27.72 -18.61
C LYS A 322 11.11 -26.99 -18.72
N GLU A 323 12.13 -27.71 -19.18
CA GLU A 323 13.39 -27.10 -19.57
C GLU A 323 13.15 -25.88 -20.49
N ASN A 324 13.82 -24.76 -20.19
CA ASN A 324 13.73 -23.46 -20.86
C ASN A 324 12.46 -22.64 -20.59
N GLU A 325 11.52 -23.11 -19.76
CA GLU A 325 10.38 -22.29 -19.31
C GLU A 325 10.78 -21.33 -18.18
N GLN A 326 10.09 -20.20 -18.10
CA GLN A 326 10.23 -19.27 -16.97
C GLN A 326 9.58 -19.86 -15.73
N ILE A 327 10.31 -19.82 -14.62
CA ILE A 327 9.83 -20.22 -13.31
C ILE A 327 9.17 -19.01 -12.65
N TYR A 328 7.89 -19.17 -12.31
CA TYR A 328 7.09 -18.15 -11.65
C TYR A 328 6.76 -18.56 -10.22
N ILE A 329 6.40 -17.56 -9.42
CA ILE A 329 5.80 -17.73 -8.09
C ILE A 329 4.54 -16.87 -7.98
N PHE A 330 3.68 -17.19 -7.02
CA PHE A 330 2.56 -16.34 -6.67
C PHE A 330 2.94 -15.39 -5.53
N TYR A 331 3.03 -14.09 -5.83
CA TYR A 331 3.42 -13.04 -4.86
C TYR A 331 2.40 -12.81 -3.73
N GLY A 332 1.20 -13.39 -3.84
CA GLY A 332 0.10 -13.19 -2.92
C GLY A 332 -1.10 -12.48 -3.57
N THR A 333 -2.18 -12.39 -2.80
CA THR A 333 -3.52 -11.95 -3.23
C THR A 333 -3.64 -10.42 -3.33
N ARG A 334 -2.69 -9.78 -4.03
CA ARG A 334 -2.64 -8.32 -4.19
C ARG A 334 -3.55 -7.83 -5.31
N SER A 335 -4.09 -6.62 -5.17
CA SER A 335 -4.83 -5.95 -6.24
C SER A 335 -3.87 -5.36 -7.28
N ASN A 336 -4.38 -5.00 -8.46
CA ASN A 336 -3.55 -4.30 -9.45
C ASN A 336 -3.12 -2.91 -8.97
N ALA A 337 -3.91 -2.24 -8.13
CA ALA A 337 -3.46 -1.00 -7.49
C ALA A 337 -2.24 -1.24 -6.60
N GLU A 338 -2.24 -2.31 -5.81
CA GLU A 338 -1.11 -2.69 -4.97
C GLU A 338 0.11 -3.12 -5.81
N PHE A 339 -0.08 -3.92 -6.87
CA PHE A 339 1.02 -4.30 -7.76
C PHE A 339 1.65 -3.09 -8.46
N VAL A 340 0.86 -2.15 -8.96
CA VAL A 340 1.40 -0.94 -9.59
C VAL A 340 2.15 -0.09 -8.57
N ILE A 341 1.54 0.18 -7.41
CA ILE A 341 2.11 1.11 -6.43
C ILE A 341 3.34 0.52 -5.72
N HIS A 342 3.32 -0.77 -5.38
CA HIS A 342 4.34 -1.39 -4.53
C HIS A 342 5.26 -2.37 -5.27
N ASN A 343 4.84 -2.92 -6.42
CA ASN A 343 5.67 -3.83 -7.21
C ASN A 343 6.10 -3.25 -8.58
N GLY A 344 5.52 -2.12 -9.00
CA GLY A 344 5.88 -1.44 -10.25
C GLY A 344 5.35 -2.11 -11.51
N PHE A 345 4.34 -2.98 -11.44
CA PHE A 345 3.77 -3.60 -12.63
C PHE A 345 2.26 -3.73 -12.55
N PHE A 346 1.61 -3.80 -13.72
CA PHE A 346 0.21 -4.18 -13.82
C PHE A 346 0.13 -5.65 -14.24
N PHE A 347 -0.69 -6.45 -13.56
CA PHE A 347 -0.88 -7.86 -13.90
C PHE A 347 -2.18 -8.06 -14.65
N GLN A 348 -2.06 -8.52 -15.90
CA GLN A 348 -3.21 -8.86 -16.73
C GLN A 348 -3.92 -10.07 -16.14
N ASP A 349 -5.25 -10.04 -16.13
CA ASP A 349 -6.10 -11.14 -15.65
C ASP A 349 -5.81 -11.54 -14.18
N ASN A 350 -5.49 -10.55 -13.34
CA ASN A 350 -5.33 -10.73 -11.90
C ASN A 350 -6.63 -11.24 -11.26
N ALA A 351 -6.60 -12.49 -10.76
CA ALA A 351 -7.75 -13.14 -10.14
C ALA A 351 -8.14 -12.57 -8.76
N HIS A 352 -7.32 -11.68 -8.19
CA HIS A 352 -7.52 -11.10 -6.86
C HIS A 352 -7.72 -9.57 -6.89
N ASP A 353 -7.97 -9.02 -8.08
CA ASP A 353 -8.16 -7.58 -8.26
C ASP A 353 -9.44 -7.08 -7.57
N ARG A 354 -9.37 -5.85 -7.06
CA ARG A 354 -10.42 -5.27 -6.23
C ARG A 354 -10.33 -3.76 -6.14
N VAL A 355 -11.48 -3.11 -5.95
CA VAL A 355 -11.59 -1.67 -5.66
C VAL A 355 -12.17 -1.44 -4.27
N LYS A 356 -11.85 -0.31 -3.65
CA LYS A 356 -12.32 0.07 -2.31
C LYS A 356 -13.74 0.64 -2.42
N ILE A 357 -14.59 0.34 -1.44
CA ILE A 357 -15.92 0.96 -1.27
C ILE A 357 -16.13 1.33 0.20
N LYS A 358 -16.17 2.63 0.48
CA LYS A 358 -16.41 3.13 1.84
C LYS A 358 -17.92 3.19 2.11
N LEU A 359 -18.35 2.47 3.15
CA LEU A 359 -19.74 2.44 3.60
C LEU A 359 -19.82 2.70 5.10
N GLY A 360 -20.99 3.15 5.55
CA GLY A 360 -21.24 3.39 6.96
C GLY A 360 -22.71 3.67 7.23
N VAL A 361 -23.17 3.31 8.42
CA VAL A 361 -24.49 3.65 8.93
C VAL A 361 -24.45 5.11 9.39
N SER A 362 -25.39 5.94 8.91
CA SER A 362 -25.41 7.35 9.27
C SER A 362 -25.84 7.54 10.72
N LYS A 363 -25.14 8.40 11.49
CA LYS A 363 -25.56 8.75 12.86
C LYS A 363 -26.91 9.47 12.91
N SER A 364 -27.36 10.06 11.81
CA SER A 364 -28.68 10.69 11.69
C SER A 364 -29.80 9.68 11.42
N GLU A 365 -29.48 8.41 11.19
CA GLU A 365 -30.47 7.37 10.94
C GLU A 365 -31.21 7.00 12.23
N ARG A 366 -32.55 6.97 12.18
CA ARG A 366 -33.41 6.60 13.32
C ARG A 366 -33.02 5.25 13.93
N LEU A 367 -32.63 4.29 13.11
CA LEU A 367 -32.27 2.93 13.50
C LEU A 367 -30.76 2.75 13.76
N TYR A 368 -29.97 3.83 13.83
CA TYR A 368 -28.51 3.77 13.98
C TYR A 368 -28.07 2.89 15.15
N ALA A 369 -28.65 3.09 16.34
CA ALA A 369 -28.24 2.36 17.55
C ALA A 369 -28.44 0.85 17.40
N MET A 370 -29.58 0.42 16.84
CA MET A 370 -29.88 -0.99 16.62
C MET A 370 -28.95 -1.60 15.55
N LYS A 371 -28.73 -0.90 14.42
CA LYS A 371 -27.81 -1.36 13.38
C LYS A 371 -26.37 -1.47 13.88
N ALA A 372 -25.91 -0.46 14.62
CA ALA A 372 -24.57 -0.45 15.21
C ALA A 372 -24.38 -1.61 16.19
N GLU A 373 -25.38 -1.93 17.00
CA GLU A 373 -25.33 -3.07 17.94
C GLU A 373 -25.29 -4.42 17.20
N VAL A 374 -26.14 -4.64 16.19
CA VAL A 374 -26.10 -5.88 15.39
C VAL A 374 -24.75 -6.04 14.69
N LEU A 375 -24.21 -4.96 14.11
CA LEU A 375 -22.89 -4.96 13.49
C LEU A 375 -21.78 -5.25 14.53
N ALA A 376 -21.85 -4.67 15.72
CA ALA A 376 -20.88 -4.90 16.79
C ALA A 376 -20.87 -6.37 17.23
N ARG A 377 -22.05 -6.99 17.42
CA ARG A 377 -22.16 -8.44 17.71
C ARG A 377 -21.64 -9.32 16.59
N ALA A 378 -21.72 -8.86 15.34
CA ALA A 378 -21.14 -9.53 14.18
C ALA A 378 -19.63 -9.24 13.99
N GLY A 379 -19.01 -8.44 14.85
CA GLY A 379 -17.59 -8.04 14.72
C GLY A 379 -17.34 -7.10 13.54
N ILE A 380 -18.35 -6.37 13.06
CA ILE A 380 -18.27 -5.48 11.90
C ILE A 380 -18.34 -4.01 12.38
N PRO A 381 -17.42 -3.12 11.96
CA PRO A 381 -17.51 -1.71 12.28
C PRO A 381 -18.72 -1.02 11.63
N ALA A 382 -19.34 -0.07 12.33
CA ALA A 382 -20.47 0.72 11.81
C ALA A 382 -20.09 1.61 10.60
N SER A 383 -18.79 1.86 10.38
CA SER A 383 -18.27 2.42 9.14
C SER A 383 -16.91 1.79 8.82
N CYS A 384 -16.75 1.29 7.60
CA CYS A 384 -15.55 0.59 7.16
C CYS A 384 -15.30 0.84 5.65
N ILE A 385 -14.07 0.56 5.21
CA ILE A 385 -13.72 0.48 3.79
C ILE A 385 -13.74 -1.00 3.42
N PHE A 386 -14.73 -1.39 2.62
CA PHE A 386 -14.84 -2.75 2.08
C PHE A 386 -14.19 -2.84 0.70
N ALA A 387 -14.18 -4.03 0.13
CA ALA A 387 -13.70 -4.30 -1.22
C ALA A 387 -14.83 -4.81 -2.13
N LEU A 388 -14.81 -4.38 -3.40
CA LEU A 388 -15.52 -5.04 -4.50
C LEU A 388 -14.50 -5.81 -5.32
N HIS A 389 -14.75 -7.09 -5.55
CA HIS A 389 -13.82 -8.01 -6.21
C HIS A 389 -14.15 -8.17 -7.69
N CYS A 390 -13.14 -8.49 -8.49
CA CYS A 390 -13.32 -8.83 -9.91
C CYS A 390 -14.05 -10.17 -10.13
N ASN A 391 -14.20 -11.00 -9.11
CA ASN A 391 -14.81 -12.34 -9.19
C ASN A 391 -16.31 -12.31 -8.85
N GLU A 392 -17.00 -13.44 -9.07
CA GLU A 392 -18.36 -13.65 -8.58
C GLU A 392 -18.33 -14.56 -7.34
N PRO A 393 -19.00 -14.19 -6.23
CA PRO A 393 -19.70 -12.92 -6.00
C PRO A 393 -18.73 -11.73 -5.87
N PRO A 394 -19.17 -10.49 -6.20
CA PRO A 394 -18.31 -9.30 -6.16
C PRO A 394 -18.09 -8.76 -4.73
N ILE A 395 -18.73 -9.35 -3.71
CA ILE A 395 -18.68 -8.90 -2.32
C ILE A 395 -18.29 -10.05 -1.40
N SER A 396 -17.55 -9.73 -0.33
CA SER A 396 -17.21 -10.70 0.72
C SER A 396 -18.40 -10.98 1.65
N ALA A 397 -18.30 -12.05 2.44
CA ALA A 397 -19.25 -12.37 3.51
C ALA A 397 -19.44 -11.19 4.49
N GLN A 398 -18.36 -10.49 4.84
CA GLN A 398 -18.41 -9.33 5.73
C GLN A 398 -19.18 -8.15 5.10
N LEU A 399 -18.97 -7.87 3.80
CA LEU A 399 -19.70 -6.82 3.11
C LEU A 399 -21.18 -7.20 2.92
N LEU A 400 -21.48 -8.48 2.63
CA LEU A 400 -22.86 -8.97 2.57
C LEU A 400 -23.59 -8.78 3.90
N ALA A 401 -22.97 -9.21 5.01
CA ALA A 401 -23.50 -9.02 6.36
C ALA A 401 -23.75 -7.53 6.67
N PHE A 402 -22.79 -6.66 6.35
CA PHE A 402 -22.95 -5.22 6.52
C PHE A 402 -24.13 -4.67 5.71
N LEU A 403 -24.25 -5.04 4.42
CA LEU A 403 -25.30 -4.57 3.53
C LEU A 403 -26.69 -5.06 3.97
N ARG A 404 -26.80 -6.30 4.46
CA ARG A 404 -28.04 -6.83 5.05
C ARG A 404 -28.50 -5.98 6.22
N VAL A 405 -27.64 -5.76 7.21
CA VAL A 405 -27.94 -4.91 8.38
C VAL A 405 -28.23 -3.47 7.97
N PHE A 406 -27.49 -2.94 7.00
CA PHE A 406 -27.71 -1.61 6.43
C PHE A 406 -29.12 -1.46 5.83
N CYS A 407 -29.73 -2.54 5.33
CA CYS A 407 -31.07 -2.52 4.72
C CYS A 407 -32.19 -3.07 5.62
N MET A 408 -31.88 -3.49 6.86
CA MET A 408 -32.87 -4.08 7.75
C MET A 408 -33.97 -3.10 8.20
N THR A 409 -35.17 -3.63 8.39
CA THR A 409 -36.27 -2.94 9.10
C THR A 409 -36.09 -3.02 10.61
N GLU A 410 -36.96 -2.32 11.35
CA GLU A 410 -36.91 -2.36 12.82
C GLU A 410 -37.30 -3.75 13.36
N GLU A 411 -38.24 -4.42 12.72
CA GLU A 411 -38.68 -5.78 13.04
C GLU A 411 -37.55 -6.79 12.80
N GLU A 412 -36.91 -6.71 11.63
CA GLU A 412 -35.73 -7.53 11.30
C GLU A 412 -34.61 -7.27 12.32
N LEU A 413 -34.33 -6.03 12.72
CA LEU A 413 -33.31 -5.76 13.73
C LEU A 413 -33.68 -6.32 15.12
N LYS A 414 -34.94 -6.23 15.54
CA LYS A 414 -35.40 -6.82 16.82
C LYS A 414 -35.15 -8.32 16.86
N ASP A 415 -35.39 -9.00 15.76
CA ASP A 415 -35.15 -10.44 15.59
C ASP A 415 -33.69 -10.88 15.73
N TYR A 416 -32.74 -9.96 15.51
CA TYR A 416 -31.30 -10.18 15.64
C TYR A 416 -30.75 -9.66 16.98
N LEU A 417 -31.55 -8.92 17.74
CA LEU A 417 -31.18 -8.36 19.04
C LEU A 417 -31.82 -9.11 20.22
N LEU A 418 -33.01 -9.68 20.00
CA LEU A 418 -33.87 -10.26 21.03
C LEU A 418 -34.17 -11.75 20.73
N GLY A 419 -34.19 -12.56 21.78
CA GLY A 419 -34.58 -13.98 21.72
C GLY A 419 -33.41 -14.96 21.61
N ASP A 420 -33.67 -16.22 21.97
CA ASP A 420 -32.63 -17.26 22.13
C ASP A 420 -31.93 -17.64 20.82
N ARG A 421 -32.55 -17.37 19.66
CA ARG A 421 -31.99 -17.63 18.32
C ARG A 421 -31.24 -16.45 17.70
N ALA A 422 -31.12 -15.33 18.41
CA ALA A 422 -30.48 -14.12 17.88
C ALA A 422 -29.01 -14.35 17.50
N ILE A 423 -28.27 -15.15 18.29
CA ILE A 423 -26.86 -15.46 18.04
C ILE A 423 -26.70 -16.29 16.77
N ASN A 424 -27.52 -17.33 16.58
CA ASN A 424 -27.49 -18.19 15.39
C ASN A 424 -27.77 -17.38 14.11
N LYS A 425 -28.70 -16.42 14.16
CA LYS A 425 -28.98 -15.53 13.03
C LYS A 425 -27.81 -14.60 12.68
N ILE A 426 -27.07 -14.13 13.68
CA ILE A 426 -25.87 -13.29 13.44
C ILE A 426 -24.80 -14.09 12.68
N PHE A 427 -24.61 -15.37 13.02
CA PHE A 427 -23.65 -16.25 12.33
C PHE A 427 -23.94 -16.39 10.84
N THR A 428 -25.22 -16.42 10.45
CA THR A 428 -25.62 -16.56 9.04
C THR A 428 -25.63 -15.27 8.24
N LEU A 429 -25.38 -14.09 8.86
CA LEU A 429 -25.44 -12.79 8.17
C LEU A 429 -24.51 -12.70 6.95
N GLY A 430 -23.36 -13.36 7.00
CA GLY A 430 -22.40 -13.38 5.89
C GLY A 430 -22.64 -14.47 4.85
N ASN A 431 -23.59 -15.38 5.08
CA ASN A 431 -23.83 -16.53 4.21
C ASN A 431 -24.91 -16.21 3.15
N SER A 432 -24.57 -16.36 1.87
CA SER A 432 -25.48 -16.10 0.74
C SER A 432 -26.68 -17.04 0.66
N GLU A 433 -26.62 -18.22 1.29
CA GLU A 433 -27.69 -19.22 1.26
C GLU A 433 -28.83 -18.90 2.23
N PHE A 434 -28.54 -18.12 3.28
CA PHE A 434 -29.48 -17.79 4.35
C PHE A 434 -29.77 -16.27 4.37
N PRO A 435 -30.68 -15.78 3.51
CA PRO A 435 -31.08 -14.37 3.49
C PRO A 435 -31.92 -14.00 4.70
N VAL A 436 -31.87 -12.71 5.09
CA VAL A 436 -32.73 -12.15 6.14
C VAL A 436 -34.20 -12.22 5.72
N SER A 437 -34.47 -11.73 4.52
CA SER A 437 -35.76 -11.75 3.83
C SER A 437 -35.51 -11.49 2.34
N TRP A 438 -36.47 -11.82 1.47
CA TRP A 438 -36.35 -11.50 0.06
C TRP A 438 -36.33 -9.98 -0.18
N GLU A 439 -37.12 -9.23 0.58
CA GLU A 439 -37.15 -7.76 0.54
C GLU A 439 -35.82 -7.13 0.96
N ASN A 440 -35.14 -7.68 1.97
CA ASN A 440 -33.83 -7.22 2.41
C ASN A 440 -32.79 -7.41 1.31
N GLU A 441 -32.76 -8.59 0.68
CA GLU A 441 -31.88 -8.88 -0.47
C GLU A 441 -32.17 -7.94 -1.65
N ILE A 442 -33.44 -7.72 -1.99
CA ILE A 442 -33.80 -6.77 -3.07
C ILE A 442 -33.27 -5.36 -2.74
N LYS A 443 -33.45 -4.86 -1.52
CA LYS A 443 -32.97 -3.53 -1.10
C LYS A 443 -31.46 -3.43 -1.17
N LEU A 444 -30.74 -4.42 -0.65
CA LEU A 444 -29.27 -4.37 -0.58
C LEU A 444 -28.62 -4.46 -1.96
N TRP A 445 -29.14 -5.30 -2.85
CA TRP A 445 -28.63 -5.40 -4.21
C TRP A 445 -29.01 -4.18 -5.08
N THR A 446 -30.17 -3.58 -4.84
CA THR A 446 -30.54 -2.28 -5.43
C THR A 446 -29.56 -1.18 -5.00
N PHE A 447 -29.23 -1.15 -3.70
CA PHE A 447 -28.27 -0.20 -3.15
C PHE A 447 -26.89 -0.39 -3.80
N LEU A 448 -26.39 -1.62 -3.87
CA LEU A 448 -25.08 -1.91 -4.45
C LEU A 448 -25.03 -1.58 -5.95
N GLU A 449 -26.05 -1.97 -6.74
CA GLU A 449 -26.17 -1.62 -8.16
C GLU A 449 -26.04 -0.10 -8.35
N THR A 450 -26.82 0.66 -7.58
CA THR A 450 -26.87 2.12 -7.64
C THR A 450 -25.55 2.75 -7.19
N ARG A 451 -24.95 2.24 -6.11
CA ARG A 451 -23.70 2.78 -5.57
C ARG A 451 -22.53 2.55 -6.52
N ALA A 452 -22.40 1.35 -7.09
CA ALA A 452 -21.37 1.05 -8.08
C ALA A 452 -21.52 1.94 -9.33
N ALA A 453 -22.75 2.11 -9.83
CA ALA A 453 -23.02 3.01 -10.95
C ALA A 453 -22.72 4.47 -10.63
N LEU A 454 -22.92 4.92 -9.40
CA LEU A 454 -22.61 6.28 -8.97
C LEU A 454 -21.10 6.51 -8.87
N LEU A 455 -20.34 5.53 -8.37
CA LEU A 455 -18.88 5.57 -8.36
C LEU A 455 -18.30 5.57 -9.78
N LEU A 456 -18.88 4.80 -10.70
CA LEU A 456 -18.42 4.79 -12.10
C LEU A 456 -18.49 6.19 -12.75
N LYS A 457 -19.53 6.96 -12.40
CA LYS A 457 -19.72 8.35 -12.89
C LYS A 457 -18.71 9.36 -12.34
N THR A 458 -17.93 9.01 -11.31
CA THR A 458 -16.88 9.92 -10.80
C THR A 458 -15.59 9.84 -11.61
N TYR A 459 -15.43 8.82 -12.45
CA TYR A 459 -14.29 8.70 -13.35
C TYR A 459 -14.43 9.67 -14.52
N LYS A 460 -13.30 10.22 -14.97
CA LYS A 460 -13.27 11.22 -16.06
C LYS A 460 -13.46 10.63 -17.45
N THR A 461 -13.19 9.33 -17.60
CA THR A 461 -13.27 8.60 -18.87
C THR A 461 -14.11 7.34 -18.74
N THR A 462 -14.65 6.85 -19.85
CA THR A 462 -15.35 5.57 -19.91
C THR A 462 -14.39 4.40 -20.17
N SER A 463 -14.86 3.18 -19.99
CA SER A 463 -14.08 1.97 -20.28
C SER A 463 -13.79 1.82 -21.78
N GLU A 464 -14.70 2.27 -22.65
CA GLU A 464 -14.52 2.29 -24.10
C GLU A 464 -13.42 3.27 -24.52
N GLU A 465 -13.44 4.49 -23.96
CA GLU A 465 -12.42 5.50 -24.22
C GLU A 465 -11.03 4.98 -23.83
N ASP A 466 -10.92 4.33 -22.66
CA ASP A 466 -9.66 3.78 -22.18
C ASP A 466 -9.15 2.62 -23.02
N ARG A 467 -10.05 1.72 -23.48
CA ARG A 467 -9.69 0.68 -24.44
C ARG A 467 -9.13 1.28 -25.73
N SER A 468 -9.80 2.30 -26.27
CA SER A 468 -9.33 3.01 -27.46
C SER A 468 -7.98 3.73 -27.23
N MET A 469 -7.74 4.26 -26.04
CA MET A 469 -6.43 4.84 -25.70
C MET A 469 -5.33 3.78 -25.68
N LEU A 470 -5.60 2.57 -25.17
CA LEU A 470 -4.60 1.48 -25.09
C LEU A 470 -4.20 0.92 -26.45
N GLU A 471 -5.05 1.05 -27.47
CA GLU A 471 -4.74 0.66 -28.86
C GLU A 471 -3.67 1.54 -29.50
N LYS A 472 -3.39 2.72 -28.92
CA LYS A 472 -2.35 3.62 -29.40
C LYS A 472 -0.96 2.99 -29.17
N PRO A 473 -0.12 2.88 -30.23
CA PRO A 473 1.18 2.22 -30.12
C PRO A 473 2.24 3.08 -29.41
N ASP A 474 2.03 4.40 -29.30
CA ASP A 474 3.00 5.40 -28.85
C ASP A 474 2.94 5.71 -27.34
N LEU A 475 2.24 4.90 -26.55
CA LEU A 475 2.20 5.08 -25.09
C LEU A 475 3.50 4.63 -24.41
N SER A 476 4.01 5.45 -23.48
CA SER A 476 5.05 5.01 -22.54
C SER A 476 4.55 3.84 -21.69
N LEU A 477 5.47 3.05 -21.15
CA LEU A 477 5.16 1.93 -20.24
C LEU A 477 4.26 2.40 -19.08
N HIS A 478 4.68 3.45 -18.37
CA HIS A 478 3.93 4.00 -17.24
C HIS A 478 2.56 4.57 -17.65
N SER A 479 2.45 5.22 -18.82
CA SER A 479 1.16 5.70 -19.34
C SER A 479 0.21 4.53 -19.60
N ARG A 480 0.73 3.44 -20.19
CA ARG A 480 -0.04 2.22 -20.45
C ARG A 480 -0.53 1.59 -19.15
N VAL A 481 0.37 1.43 -18.17
CA VAL A 481 0.03 0.91 -16.83
C VAL A 481 -1.01 1.78 -16.13
N ALA A 482 -0.87 3.12 -16.20
CA ALA A 482 -1.84 4.04 -15.62
C ALA A 482 -3.24 3.90 -16.24
N ILE A 483 -3.31 3.76 -17.58
CA ILE A 483 -4.58 3.56 -18.29
C ILE A 483 -5.17 2.17 -17.99
N GLN A 484 -4.35 1.12 -17.94
CA GLN A 484 -4.79 -0.23 -17.56
C GLN A 484 -5.37 -0.25 -16.14
N LEU A 485 -4.71 0.39 -15.18
CA LEU A 485 -5.17 0.44 -13.80
C LEU A 485 -6.54 1.12 -13.68
N ARG A 486 -6.70 2.31 -14.28
CA ARG A 486 -8.00 3.02 -14.22
C ARG A 486 -9.11 2.28 -14.99
N LEU A 487 -8.76 1.52 -16.03
CA LEU A 487 -9.70 0.68 -16.77
C LEU A 487 -10.15 -0.50 -15.89
N ALA A 488 -9.22 -1.19 -15.22
CA ALA A 488 -9.51 -2.28 -14.32
C ALA A 488 -10.43 -1.85 -13.16
N GLU A 489 -10.18 -0.68 -12.56
CA GLU A 489 -11.07 -0.15 -11.51
C GLU A 489 -12.52 0.00 -12.02
N LYS A 490 -12.70 0.54 -13.23
CA LYS A 490 -14.04 0.70 -13.85
C LYS A 490 -14.69 -0.64 -14.19
N GLN A 491 -13.94 -1.59 -14.73
CA GLN A 491 -14.46 -2.92 -15.07
C GLN A 491 -14.99 -3.66 -13.83
N ILE A 492 -14.31 -3.54 -12.70
CA ILE A 492 -14.78 -4.13 -11.43
C ILE A 492 -16.10 -3.47 -11.00
N LEU A 493 -16.23 -2.14 -11.10
CA LEU A 493 -17.47 -1.42 -10.78
C LEU A 493 -18.62 -1.77 -11.74
N GLU A 494 -18.34 -1.88 -13.03
CA GLU A 494 -19.31 -2.31 -14.06
C GLU A 494 -19.82 -3.72 -13.76
N LYS A 495 -18.92 -4.66 -13.45
CA LYS A 495 -19.26 -6.03 -13.07
C LYS A 495 -20.08 -6.08 -11.77
N ALA A 496 -19.68 -5.33 -10.75
CA ALA A 496 -20.43 -5.25 -9.49
C ALA A 496 -21.84 -4.68 -9.70
N SER A 497 -21.99 -3.67 -10.58
CA SER A 497 -23.30 -3.12 -10.93
C SER A 497 -24.17 -4.13 -11.68
N ALA A 498 -23.60 -4.85 -12.65
CA ALA A 498 -24.30 -5.89 -13.41
C ALA A 498 -24.71 -7.08 -12.51
N SER A 499 -23.80 -7.56 -11.65
CA SER A 499 -24.08 -8.62 -10.67
C SER A 499 -25.17 -8.18 -9.67
N GLY A 500 -25.12 -6.94 -9.17
CA GLY A 500 -26.17 -6.39 -8.33
C GLY A 500 -27.54 -6.34 -9.00
N ARG A 501 -27.61 -5.96 -10.28
CA ARG A 501 -28.86 -6.03 -11.06
C ARG A 501 -29.37 -7.45 -11.19
N ALA A 502 -28.50 -8.40 -11.53
CA ALA A 502 -28.89 -9.80 -11.72
C ALA A 502 -29.43 -10.41 -10.42
N LYS A 503 -28.76 -10.17 -9.29
CA LYS A 503 -29.21 -10.62 -7.96
C LYS A 503 -30.53 -9.95 -7.55
N ARG A 504 -30.69 -8.65 -7.78
CA ARG A 504 -31.95 -7.94 -7.53
C ARG A 504 -33.12 -8.58 -8.28
N LEU A 505 -32.98 -8.82 -9.58
CA LEU A 505 -34.02 -9.47 -10.40
C LEU A 505 -34.30 -10.91 -9.94
N HIS A 506 -33.27 -11.65 -9.54
CA HIS A 506 -33.41 -13.00 -9.00
C HIS A 506 -34.27 -13.03 -7.73
N PHE A 507 -33.98 -12.15 -6.76
CA PHE A 507 -34.74 -12.10 -5.50
C PHE A 507 -36.13 -11.49 -5.67
N GLN A 508 -36.33 -10.57 -6.63
CA GLN A 508 -37.67 -10.10 -7.01
C GLN A 508 -38.54 -11.26 -7.50
N LYS A 509 -38.00 -12.11 -8.38
CA LYS A 509 -38.70 -13.31 -8.85
C LYS A 509 -39.04 -14.27 -7.70
N LYS A 510 -38.10 -14.52 -6.78
CA LYS A 510 -38.35 -15.36 -5.59
C LYS A 510 -39.48 -14.84 -4.71
N LEU A 511 -39.54 -13.52 -4.53
CA LEU A 511 -40.60 -12.86 -3.78
C LEU A 511 -41.96 -12.98 -4.49
N GLU A 512 -42.01 -12.74 -5.81
CA GLU A 512 -43.22 -12.87 -6.62
C GLU A 512 -43.76 -14.31 -6.66
N GLU A 513 -42.87 -15.30 -6.64
CA GLU A 513 -43.22 -16.73 -6.58
C GLU A 513 -43.66 -17.20 -5.18
N GLY A 514 -43.52 -16.36 -4.14
CA GLY A 514 -43.80 -16.76 -2.76
C GLY A 514 -42.89 -17.88 -2.26
N ALA A 515 -41.64 -17.93 -2.74
CA ALA A 515 -40.70 -18.98 -2.37
C ALA A 515 -40.42 -18.98 -0.86
N PRO A 516 -40.40 -20.14 -0.19
CA PRO A 516 -40.08 -20.20 1.24
C PRO A 516 -38.64 -19.77 1.48
N LEU A 517 -38.40 -19.04 2.59
CA LEU A 517 -37.04 -18.69 3.01
C LEU A 517 -36.29 -19.94 3.47
N PRO A 518 -35.02 -20.12 3.07
CA PRO A 518 -34.16 -21.15 3.65
C PRO A 518 -34.04 -20.97 5.16
N LEU A 519 -34.24 -22.05 5.91
CA LEU A 519 -34.05 -22.08 7.36
C LEU A 519 -32.70 -22.70 7.66
N TYR A 520 -31.97 -22.08 8.59
CA TYR A 520 -30.75 -22.66 9.15
C TYR A 520 -31.15 -23.62 10.28
N GLU A 521 -30.84 -24.91 10.15
CA GLU A 521 -30.99 -25.89 11.23
C GLU A 521 -29.61 -26.17 11.87
N GLU A 522 -29.52 -26.29 13.20
CA GLU A 522 -28.24 -26.52 13.90
C GLU A 522 -27.51 -27.81 13.46
N ASN A 523 -28.22 -28.76 12.84
CA ASN A 523 -27.61 -29.95 12.23
C ASN A 523 -26.81 -29.64 10.95
N ASP A 524 -27.00 -28.47 10.33
CA ASP A 524 -26.24 -28.03 9.15
C ASP A 524 -24.78 -27.67 9.49
N ILE A 525 -24.41 -27.65 10.78
CA ILE A 525 -23.01 -27.54 11.25
C ILE A 525 -22.19 -28.76 10.78
N ALA A 526 -22.80 -29.94 10.65
CA ALA A 526 -22.10 -31.15 10.21
C ALA A 526 -21.65 -31.08 8.74
N LEU A 527 -22.26 -30.21 7.92
CA LEU A 527 -21.87 -29.94 6.54
C LEU A 527 -20.73 -28.92 6.42
N LEU A 528 -20.46 -28.14 7.46
CA LEU A 528 -19.31 -27.24 7.54
C LEU A 528 -18.04 -27.96 8.06
N GLU A 529 -18.19 -29.11 8.72
CA GLU A 529 -17.08 -29.89 9.28
C GLU A 529 -16.72 -31.16 8.49
N ASN A 530 -17.45 -31.56 7.44
CA ASN A 530 -17.15 -32.80 6.70
C ASN A 530 -17.36 -32.72 5.19
N THR A 531 -16.34 -32.25 4.48
CA THR A 531 -15.95 -32.78 3.15
C THR A 531 -14.43 -32.73 3.02
N ASP A 532 -13.73 -33.54 3.84
CA ASP A 532 -12.51 -34.31 3.52
C ASP A 532 -11.84 -34.70 4.83
N ALA A 533 -11.77 -36.01 5.10
CA ALA A 533 -11.12 -36.56 6.29
C ALA A 533 -9.58 -36.47 6.26
N ASP A 534 -9.00 -35.65 5.37
CA ASP A 534 -7.54 -35.42 5.26
C ASP A 534 -7.13 -33.94 5.18
N ALA A 535 -8.06 -32.98 5.33
CA ALA A 535 -7.70 -31.56 5.42
C ALA A 535 -7.43 -31.17 6.89
N LYS A 536 -6.15 -31.02 7.26
CA LYS A 536 -5.74 -30.47 8.56
C LYS A 536 -6.38 -29.08 8.78
N LEU A 537 -7.13 -28.95 9.87
CA LEU A 537 -7.75 -27.71 10.36
C LEU A 537 -6.74 -26.53 10.42
N PRO A 538 -7.13 -25.30 10.04
CA PRO A 538 -6.38 -24.10 10.35
C PRO A 538 -6.37 -23.84 11.86
N ILE A 539 -5.19 -23.56 12.42
CA ILE A 539 -4.94 -23.33 13.84
C ILE A 539 -5.50 -21.96 14.26
N ILE A 540 -6.79 -21.90 14.59
CA ILE A 540 -7.39 -20.86 15.43
C ILE A 540 -8.43 -21.60 16.27
N LEU A 541 -8.28 -21.61 17.60
CA LEU A 541 -9.07 -22.35 18.62
C LEU A 541 -8.44 -23.62 19.24
N ARG A 542 -7.15 -23.57 19.59
CA ARG A 542 -6.57 -24.54 20.56
C ARG A 542 -5.89 -23.91 21.79
N LYS A 543 -6.17 -22.64 22.10
CA LYS A 543 -5.58 -21.97 23.28
C LYS A 543 -6.61 -21.31 24.18
N LEU A 544 -7.70 -22.00 24.50
CA LEU A 544 -8.64 -21.56 25.54
C LEU A 544 -9.11 -22.67 26.51
N GLU A 545 -8.54 -23.88 26.45
CA GLU A 545 -8.91 -24.96 27.38
C GLU A 545 -7.74 -25.62 28.13
N GLU A 546 -6.53 -25.06 28.08
CA GLU A 546 -5.46 -25.49 28.99
C GLU A 546 -4.84 -24.26 29.66
N VAL A 547 -4.69 -24.34 30.99
CA VAL A 547 -4.19 -23.36 31.97
C VAL A 547 -5.28 -22.60 32.75
N GLU A 548 -5.97 -23.31 33.65
CA GLU A 548 -6.13 -22.83 35.04
C GLU A 548 -5.05 -23.50 35.89
N GLU A 549 -4.05 -22.72 36.34
CA GLU A 549 -3.54 -22.65 37.73
C GLU A 549 -2.26 -21.80 37.77
N GLY A 550 -2.40 -20.56 38.28
CA GLY A 550 -1.35 -19.82 38.98
C GLY A 550 -0.27 -19.11 38.15
N GLN A 551 -0.49 -17.83 37.86
CA GLN A 551 0.40 -16.69 38.16
C GLN A 551 -0.09 -15.41 37.46
N GLU A 552 -0.19 -14.32 38.22
CA GLU A 552 -0.59 -12.99 37.75
C GLU A 552 0.37 -12.46 36.68
N ILE A 553 -0.15 -12.14 35.50
CA ILE A 553 0.54 -11.38 34.45
C ILE A 553 -0.41 -10.29 33.97
N GLN A 554 0.08 -9.05 34.00
CA GLN A 554 -0.63 -7.84 33.56
C GLN A 554 -0.96 -7.94 32.07
N VAL A 555 -2.24 -7.70 31.74
CA VAL A 555 -2.78 -7.75 30.38
C VAL A 555 -2.64 -6.36 29.76
N GLU A 556 -1.70 -6.20 28.83
CA GLU A 556 -1.71 -5.09 27.87
C GLU A 556 -2.46 -5.51 26.59
N GLU A 557 -3.44 -4.69 26.20
CA GLU A 557 -4.32 -4.87 25.05
C GLU A 557 -3.57 -4.70 23.71
N HIS A 558 -3.50 -5.74 22.89
CA HIS A 558 -3.20 -5.58 21.46
C HIS A 558 -4.12 -6.44 20.59
N SER A 559 -5.25 -5.83 20.22
CA SER A 559 -6.02 -6.12 19.01
C SER A 559 -5.73 -4.99 18.02
N HIS A 560 -5.38 -5.30 16.76
CA HIS A 560 -5.83 -4.63 15.52
C HIS A 560 -4.85 -4.87 14.36
N LEU A 561 -5.30 -5.68 13.39
CA LEU A 561 -4.87 -5.61 11.98
C LEU A 561 -5.99 -4.91 11.19
N LEU A 562 -5.58 -4.22 10.13
CA LEU A 562 -6.37 -3.34 9.24
C LEU A 562 -6.55 -1.90 9.78
N ASN A 563 -5.56 -1.06 9.53
CA ASN A 563 -5.83 0.34 9.18
C ASN A 563 -4.69 0.93 8.35
N GLY A 564 -5.08 1.56 7.23
CA GLY A 564 -4.22 2.45 6.48
C GLY A 564 -3.69 3.56 7.36
N GLU A 565 -2.47 3.98 7.06
CA GLU A 565 -1.71 5.02 7.75
C GLU A 565 -2.58 6.25 8.05
N LYS A 566 -2.85 6.46 9.35
CA LYS A 566 -3.23 7.77 9.89
C LYS A 566 -2.33 8.05 11.08
N ALA A 567 -1.25 8.78 10.83
CA ALA A 567 -0.46 9.41 11.88
C ALA A 567 -1.31 10.47 12.57
N MET A 568 -1.64 10.25 13.85
CA MET A 568 -2.24 11.28 14.70
C MET A 568 -1.09 11.88 15.54
N TYR A 569 -0.88 13.18 15.36
CA TYR A 569 0.08 13.97 16.13
C TYR A 569 -0.58 14.43 17.43
N GLU A 570 -0.09 13.96 18.57
CA GLU A 570 -0.34 14.62 19.86
C GLU A 570 0.86 15.49 20.22
N MET A 571 0.57 16.79 20.42
CA MET A 571 1.50 17.77 20.97
C MET A 571 1.61 17.55 22.49
N GLY A 572 2.78 17.09 22.95
CA GLY A 572 3.17 17.19 24.36
C GLY A 572 3.64 18.61 24.67
N MET A 573 2.91 19.31 25.54
CA MET A 573 3.49 20.40 26.34
C MET A 573 4.02 19.78 27.63
N GLU A 574 5.31 19.97 27.88
CA GLU A 574 5.98 19.64 29.14
C GLU A 574 5.52 20.60 30.25
N ALA A 575 5.26 20.04 31.43
CA ALA A 575 5.36 20.75 32.70
C ALA A 575 5.96 19.80 33.75
N ASN A 576 7.19 20.11 34.16
CA ASN A 576 7.92 19.52 35.28
C ASN A 576 7.19 19.75 36.61
N GLY A 577 7.27 18.79 37.54
CA GLY A 577 6.94 19.03 38.95
C GLY A 577 6.84 17.77 39.83
N GLN A 578 8.01 17.24 40.21
CA GLN A 578 8.39 16.51 41.45
C GLN A 578 7.34 15.72 42.26
N GLU A 579 7.70 14.45 42.49
CA GLU A 579 7.13 13.53 43.49
C GLU A 579 7.43 13.99 44.93
N GLU A 580 6.42 13.91 45.82
CA GLU A 580 6.60 13.67 47.25
C GLU A 580 5.48 12.73 47.76
N ASP A 581 5.91 11.70 48.50
CA ASP A 581 5.11 10.75 49.27
C ASP A 581 4.24 11.44 50.35
N GLN A 582 3.04 10.92 50.61
CA GLN A 582 2.68 10.31 51.91
C GLN A 582 1.18 9.99 52.08
N GLU A 583 0.99 8.78 52.58
CA GLU A 583 -0.12 8.17 53.32
C GLU A 583 -1.30 9.01 53.90
N LYS A 584 -2.47 8.34 53.84
CA LYS A 584 -3.47 8.10 54.91
C LYS A 584 -4.68 9.05 55.10
N VAL A 585 -5.85 8.36 55.12
CA VAL A 585 -6.98 8.52 56.07
C VAL A 585 -7.90 9.71 55.80
N SER A 586 -9.23 9.66 55.84
CA SER A 586 -10.28 8.65 55.93
C SER A 586 -11.61 9.40 55.95
N ARG A 587 -12.67 8.76 55.44
CA ARG A 587 -14.04 8.73 56.01
C ARG A 587 -14.85 10.02 56.19
N ASP A 588 -15.98 9.98 55.50
CA ASP A 588 -17.35 10.32 55.91
C ASP A 588 -17.63 11.82 56.19
N VAL A 589 -18.85 12.38 56.15
CA VAL A 589 -20.23 11.86 56.23
C VAL A 589 -21.13 12.84 55.46
N ASN A 590 -22.23 12.27 54.95
CA ASN A 590 -23.49 12.86 54.52
C ASN A 590 -24.03 14.15 55.18
N SER A 591 -24.83 14.83 54.35
CA SER A 591 -26.16 15.41 54.60
C SER A 591 -26.33 16.71 55.40
N ALA A 592 -26.72 17.75 54.65
CA ALA A 592 -27.99 18.48 54.73
C ALA A 592 -28.30 19.35 55.97
N LEU A 593 -29.34 20.17 55.81
CA LEU A 593 -29.80 21.30 56.64
C LEU A 593 -29.06 22.62 56.30
N ASP A 594 -29.70 23.78 56.10
CA ASP A 594 -31.11 24.14 56.16
C ASP A 594 -31.30 25.54 55.53
N LEU A 595 -32.54 25.79 55.10
CA LEU A 595 -33.10 27.08 54.69
C LEU A 595 -33.15 28.08 55.85
N ILE A 596 -33.02 29.39 55.55
CA ILE A 596 -33.60 30.63 56.14
C ILE A 596 -32.94 31.78 55.34
N GLY A 597 -33.58 32.80 54.74
CA GLY A 597 -34.84 33.48 54.96
C GLY A 597 -34.59 34.99 55.20
N SER A 598 -35.38 35.86 54.55
CA SER A 598 -35.51 37.34 54.71
C SER A 598 -34.56 38.24 53.87
N SER A 599 -34.92 39.43 53.37
CA SER A 599 -36.19 40.14 53.16
C SER A 599 -35.94 41.46 52.40
N THR A 600 -36.77 41.75 51.38
CA THR A 600 -37.31 43.04 50.88
C THR A 600 -36.64 44.39 51.19
N GLN A 601 -36.48 45.25 50.15
CA GLN A 601 -37.29 46.48 49.96
C GLN A 601 -37.05 47.23 48.60
N LYS A 602 -38.19 47.57 47.96
CA LYS A 602 -38.56 48.81 47.20
C LYS A 602 -37.69 49.29 46.01
N GLY A 603 -38.23 49.66 44.84
CA GLY A 603 -39.63 49.76 44.37
C GLY A 603 -39.75 50.36 42.96
N GLN A 604 -40.92 50.11 42.31
CA GLN A 604 -41.75 50.98 41.42
C GLN A 604 -41.10 51.66 40.18
N ARG A 605 -41.70 51.80 38.99
CA ARG A 605 -43.05 51.55 38.44
C ARG A 605 -43.04 51.72 36.89
N GLU A 606 -43.92 50.95 36.21
CA GLU A 606 -44.80 51.24 35.04
C GLU A 606 -44.29 52.09 33.83
N VAL A 607 -44.22 51.55 32.60
CA VAL A 607 -45.28 51.38 31.56
C VAL A 607 -45.75 52.68 30.90
N ALA A 608 -45.56 52.82 29.57
CA ALA A 608 -46.61 53.15 28.58
C ALA A 608 -46.07 53.31 27.13
N ASN A 609 -46.84 52.75 26.19
CA ASN A 609 -46.80 52.93 24.73
C ASN A 609 -47.29 54.32 24.28
N LEU A 610 -46.95 54.74 23.05
CA LEU A 610 -47.90 55.13 21.96
C LEU A 610 -47.21 55.74 20.70
N SER A 611 -47.54 55.16 19.51
CA SER A 611 -47.83 55.73 18.15
C SER A 611 -46.97 56.88 17.53
N ALA A 612 -46.70 57.02 16.22
CA ALA A 612 -47.58 56.91 15.03
C ALA A 612 -46.82 57.06 13.66
N SER A 613 -47.55 56.73 12.56
CA SER A 613 -47.47 57.16 11.12
C SER A 613 -46.27 56.76 10.23
N ARG A 614 -46.45 55.91 9.18
CA ARG A 614 -46.88 56.15 7.75
C ARG A 614 -45.80 56.89 6.92
N THR A 615 -45.31 56.44 5.77
CA THR A 615 -46.00 56.13 4.49
C THR A 615 -45.18 55.23 3.54
N GLU A 616 -45.91 54.66 2.56
CA GLU A 616 -45.58 53.80 1.42
C GLU A 616 -44.60 54.42 0.40
N ASP A 617 -43.88 53.60 -0.38
CA ASP A 617 -44.08 53.52 -1.85
C ASP A 617 -43.28 52.38 -2.50
N ASN A 618 -43.94 51.72 -3.43
CA ASN A 618 -43.43 50.72 -4.37
C ASN A 618 -44.00 51.14 -5.74
N PRO A 619 -43.25 51.09 -6.85
CA PRO A 619 -43.85 50.40 -7.99
C PRO A 619 -42.89 49.57 -8.86
N LYS A 620 -43.54 48.62 -9.53
CA LYS A 620 -43.10 47.76 -10.64
C LYS A 620 -42.93 48.56 -11.96
N GLU A 621 -42.15 48.00 -12.88
CA GLU A 621 -42.36 47.79 -14.35
C GLU A 621 -41.00 47.79 -15.07
N ASN A 622 -40.57 46.69 -15.70
CA ASN A 622 -40.81 46.22 -17.08
C ASN A 622 -40.19 47.11 -18.19
N SER A 623 -39.64 46.43 -19.21
CA SER A 623 -38.98 46.89 -20.47
C SER A 623 -37.56 47.45 -20.30
N GLU A 624 -36.52 47.00 -21.02
CA GLU A 624 -36.38 46.27 -22.29
C GLU A 624 -35.44 45.06 -22.20
#